data_AF-N6X1J1-F1
#
_entry.id   AF-N6X1J1-F1
#
_cell.length_a   1.000
_cell.length_b   1.000
_cell.length_c   1.000
_cell.angle_alpha   90.00
_cell.angle_beta   90.00
_cell.angle_gamma   90.00
#
_symmetry.space_group_name_H-M   'P 1'
#
loop_
_entity.id
_entity.type
_entity.pdbx_description
1 polymer ?
#
loop_
_entity_poly.entity_id
_entity_poly.type
_entity_poly.pdbx_seq_one_letter_code
_entity_poly.pdbx_strand_id
1 'polypeptide(L)'
;PGYAPHGRRWPATLSPELAAACAGRHSSDPADLATAPAGRIVPFDMTPLAISASLIRDLVRTGHSVRYLLPDSVVDYIAAHHLYEGNGN
;
A
#
# COMPACT_ATOMS: atom_id res chain seq x y z
N PRO A 1 -8.58 21.70 5.25
CA PRO A 1 -7.13 21.65 4.95
C PRO A 1 -6.42 20.57 5.78
N GLY A 2 -5.81 19.57 5.13
CA GLY A 2 -4.58 18.93 5.62
C GLY A 2 -4.62 17.88 6.73
N TYR A 3 -5.76 17.24 7.07
CA TYR A 3 -5.73 16.12 8.02
C TYR A 3 -5.54 14.78 7.30
N ALA A 4 -4.37 14.18 7.45
CA ALA A 4 -4.15 12.76 7.15
C ALA A 4 -4.89 11.92 8.22
N PRO A 5 -6.00 11.22 7.88
CA PRO A 5 -6.85 10.53 8.88
C PRO A 5 -6.17 9.36 9.61
N HIS A 6 -4.98 8.98 9.18
CA HIS A 6 -4.11 7.93 9.68
C HIS A 6 -2.80 8.54 10.18
N GLY A 7 -2.89 9.57 11.02
CA GLY A 7 -1.86 9.87 12.02
C GLY A 7 -1.72 8.71 13.01
N ARG A 8 -1.38 7.51 12.53
CA ARG A 8 -0.97 6.38 13.34
C ARG A 8 0.41 6.71 13.87
N ARG A 9 0.44 7.38 15.04
CA ARG A 9 1.64 7.51 15.85
C ARG A 9 2.12 6.09 16.20
N TRP A 10 3.02 5.55 15.38
CA TRP A 10 3.77 4.36 15.72
C TRP A 10 4.49 4.61 17.06
N PRO A 11 4.44 3.71 18.06
CA PRO A 11 3.87 2.36 18.05
C PRO A 11 2.45 2.26 18.64
N ALA A 12 1.82 3.37 19.03
CA ALA A 12 0.55 3.42 19.79
C ALA A 12 -0.69 2.86 19.06
N THR A 13 -0.50 2.29 17.87
CA THR A 13 -1.56 1.82 16.97
C THR A 13 -1.31 0.42 16.41
N LEU A 14 -0.29 -0.28 16.93
CA LEU A 14 -0.02 -1.67 16.61
C LEU A 14 -0.93 -2.60 17.40
N SER A 15 -1.33 -3.73 16.81
CA SER A 15 -1.89 -4.83 17.60
C SER A 15 -0.83 -5.33 18.60
N PRO A 16 -1.23 -5.92 19.74
CA PRO A 16 -0.28 -6.44 20.72
C PRO A 16 0.73 -7.43 20.13
N GLU A 17 0.28 -8.31 19.23
CA GLU A 17 1.12 -9.32 18.59
C GLU A 17 2.18 -8.68 17.69
N LEU A 18 1.79 -7.66 16.93
CA LEU A 18 2.71 -6.94 16.04
C LEU A 18 3.69 -6.06 16.84
N ALA A 19 3.22 -5.42 17.92
CA ALA A 19 4.08 -4.66 18.82
C ALA A 19 5.15 -5.57 19.46
N ALA A 20 4.76 -6.75 19.94
CA ALA A 20 5.68 -7.74 20.50
C ALA A 20 6.68 -8.24 19.44
N ALA A 21 6.20 -8.56 18.23
CA ALA A 21 7.07 -9.01 17.15
C ALA A 21 8.13 -7.96 16.79
N CYS A 22 7.79 -6.68 16.85
CA CYS A 22 8.68 -5.60 16.46
C CYS A 22 9.50 -4.98 17.61
N ALA A 23 9.29 -5.45 18.84
CA ALA A 23 10.01 -5.00 20.03
C ALA A 23 11.55 -5.12 19.86
N GLY A 24 12.28 -4.09 20.30
CA GLY A 24 13.74 -4.03 20.19
C GLY A 24 14.31 -3.81 18.77
N ARG A 25 13.44 -3.76 17.74
CA ARG A 25 13.84 -3.61 16.33
C ARG A 25 13.47 -2.26 15.73
N HIS A 26 12.62 -1.49 16.41
CA HIS A 26 12.20 -0.16 15.99
C HIS A 26 13.35 0.86 16.06
N SER A 27 13.43 1.70 15.02
CA SER A 27 14.18 2.96 15.03
C SER A 27 13.32 4.08 14.41
N SER A 28 13.53 5.31 14.86
CA SER A 28 12.95 6.51 14.23
C SER A 28 13.86 7.13 13.17
N ASP A 29 15.09 6.64 13.02
CA ASP A 29 16.06 7.12 12.04
C ASP A 29 16.20 6.10 10.89
N PRO A 30 15.81 6.45 9.64
CA PRO A 30 16.02 5.60 8.48
C PRO A 30 17.49 5.20 8.25
N ALA A 31 18.46 5.99 8.69
CA ALA A 31 19.89 5.65 8.53
C ALA A 31 20.25 4.36 9.29
N ASP A 32 19.53 4.03 10.36
CA ASP A 32 19.74 2.79 11.12
C ASP A 32 19.46 1.53 10.30
N LEU A 33 18.64 1.62 9.24
CA LEU A 33 18.41 0.49 8.32
C LEU A 33 19.71 0.03 7.65
N ALA A 34 20.65 0.94 7.40
CA ALA A 34 21.93 0.63 6.76
C ALA A 34 22.97 0.03 7.73
N THR A 35 22.72 0.12 9.05
CA THR A 35 23.66 -0.35 10.08
C THR A 35 23.66 -1.86 10.27
N ALA A 36 22.66 -2.55 9.71
CA ALA A 36 22.49 -4.00 9.80
C ALA A 36 21.94 -4.54 8.47
N PRO A 37 22.29 -5.78 8.07
CA PRO A 37 21.79 -6.36 6.83
C PRO A 37 20.28 -6.66 6.86
N ALA A 38 19.68 -6.80 8.05
CA ALA A 38 18.25 -7.07 8.24
C ALA A 38 17.80 -6.73 9.68
N GLY A 39 16.49 -6.82 9.92
CA GLY A 39 15.90 -6.88 11.26
C GLY A 39 15.41 -5.54 11.80
N ARG A 40 15.93 -4.40 11.32
CA ARG A 40 15.47 -3.06 11.70
C ARG A 40 14.10 -2.72 11.11
N ILE A 41 13.33 -1.93 11.85
CA ILE A 41 11.98 -1.48 11.47
C ILE A 41 11.91 0.02 11.69
N VAL A 42 11.55 0.78 10.66
CA VAL A 42 11.40 2.24 10.74
C VAL A 42 10.00 2.63 10.26
N PRO A 43 9.25 3.44 11.02
CA PRO A 43 7.96 3.95 10.56
C PRO A 43 8.16 4.99 9.45
N PHE A 44 7.28 4.97 8.46
CA PHE A 44 7.28 5.94 7.36
C PHE A 44 5.88 6.49 7.18
N ASP A 45 5.74 7.80 7.31
CA ASP A 45 4.47 8.49 7.10
C ASP A 45 4.25 8.74 5.62
N MET A 46 3.15 8.21 5.08
CA MET A 46 2.75 8.40 3.70
C MET A 46 1.35 9.00 3.63
N THR A 47 1.12 9.90 2.68
CA THR A 47 -0.24 10.35 2.34
C THR A 47 -0.93 9.24 1.54
N PRO A 48 -2.06 8.68 2.01
CA PRO A 48 -2.70 7.55 1.42
C PRO A 48 -3.56 8.06 0.28
N LEU A 49 -3.48 7.35 -0.83
CA LEU A 49 -4.48 7.47 -1.88
C LEU A 49 -5.53 6.40 -1.60
N ALA A 50 -6.81 6.73 -1.79
CA ALA A 50 -7.91 5.78 -1.65
C ALA A 50 -7.95 4.81 -2.85
N ILE A 51 -6.85 4.10 -3.08
CA ILE A 51 -6.63 3.20 -4.20
C ILE A 51 -6.16 1.86 -3.62
N SER A 52 -6.75 0.76 -4.09
CA SER A 52 -6.30 -0.59 -3.73
C SER A 52 -6.37 -1.52 -4.93
N ALA A 53 -5.54 -2.56 -4.94
CA ALA A 53 -5.54 -3.54 -6.02
C ALA A 53 -6.89 -4.28 -6.12
N SER A 54 -7.57 -4.54 -4.99
CA SER A 54 -8.91 -5.13 -5.00
C SER A 54 -9.92 -4.21 -5.68
N LEU A 55 -9.95 -2.93 -5.29
CA LEU A 55 -10.80 -1.92 -5.93
C LEU A 55 -10.54 -1.83 -7.45
N ILE A 56 -9.27 -1.79 -7.86
CA ILE A 56 -8.90 -1.74 -9.29
C ILE A 56 -9.45 -2.96 -10.04
N ARG A 57 -9.24 -4.18 -9.53
CA ARG A 57 -9.75 -5.40 -10.18
C ARG A 57 -11.28 -5.44 -10.23
N ASP A 58 -11.96 -4.92 -9.21
CA ASP A 58 -13.42 -4.81 -9.21
C ASP A 58 -13.93 -3.84 -10.27
N LEU A 59 -13.28 -2.68 -10.42
CA LEU A 59 -13.61 -1.70 -11.45
C LEU A 59 -13.42 -2.28 -12.86
N VAL A 60 -12.28 -2.91 -13.12
CA VAL A 60 -12.01 -3.55 -14.43
C VAL A 60 -13.05 -4.63 -14.74
N ARG A 61 -13.31 -5.53 -13.78
CA ARG A 61 -14.30 -6.62 -13.96
C ARG A 61 -15.70 -6.11 -14.28
N THR A 62 -16.07 -4.97 -13.70
CA THR A 62 -17.40 -4.36 -13.88
C THR A 62 -17.45 -3.35 -15.02
N GLY A 63 -16.38 -3.24 -15.83
CA GLY A 63 -16.33 -2.35 -16.99
C GLY A 63 -16.19 -0.86 -16.64
N HIS A 64 -15.82 -0.52 -15.40
CA HIS A 64 -15.57 0.85 -14.98
C HIS A 64 -14.14 1.29 -15.31
N SER A 65 -13.99 2.59 -15.60
CA SER A 65 -12.68 3.17 -15.89
C SER A 65 -11.79 3.22 -14.65
N VAL A 66 -10.53 2.79 -14.83
CA VAL A 66 -9.45 2.92 -13.84
C VAL A 66 -8.46 4.05 -14.19
N ARG A 67 -8.83 4.93 -15.13
CA ARG A 67 -8.00 6.08 -15.52
C ARG A 67 -7.65 6.92 -14.29
N TYR A 68 -6.40 7.38 -14.21
CA TYR A 68 -5.84 8.13 -13.08
C TYR A 68 -5.62 7.34 -11.79
N LEU A 69 -6.05 6.07 -11.71
CA LEU A 69 -5.72 5.18 -10.60
C LEU A 69 -4.44 4.37 -10.84
N LEU A 70 -4.01 4.31 -12.11
CA LEU A 70 -2.87 3.58 -12.60
C LEU A 70 -2.12 4.41 -13.64
N PRO A 71 -0.82 4.16 -13.86
CA PRO A 71 -0.12 4.65 -15.05
C PRO A 71 -0.80 4.14 -16.33
N ASP A 72 -0.89 4.98 -17.36
CA ASP A 72 -1.58 4.66 -18.62
C ASP A 72 -1.04 3.36 -19.26
N SER A 73 0.28 3.15 -19.22
CA SER A 73 0.90 1.93 -19.75
C SER A 73 0.41 0.64 -19.07
N VAL A 74 0.00 0.71 -17.81
CA VAL A 74 -0.58 -0.43 -17.08
C VAL A 74 -2.04 -0.64 -17.48
N VAL A 75 -2.78 0.44 -17.72
CA VAL A 75 -4.15 0.37 -18.24
C VAL A 75 -4.16 -0.28 -19.62
N ASP A 76 -3.26 0.15 -20.51
CA ASP A 76 -3.09 -0.42 -21.85
C ASP A 76 -2.73 -1.90 -21.79
N TYR A 77 -1.83 -2.28 -20.88
CA TYR A 77 -1.45 -3.68 -20.67
C TYR A 77 -2.63 -4.55 -20.20
N ILE A 78 -3.43 -4.06 -19.25
CA ILE A 78 -4.62 -4.76 -18.77
C ILE A 78 -5.60 -5.00 -19.92
N ALA A 79 -5.85 -3.98 -20.75
CA ALA A 79 -6.76 -4.08 -21.89
C ALA A 79 -6.24 -5.02 -22.99
N ALA A 80 -4.96 -4.93 -23.35
CA ALA A 80 -4.36 -5.76 -24.39
C ALA A 80 -4.34 -7.26 -24.04
N HIS A 81 -4.35 -7.59 -22.75
CA HIS A 81 -4.27 -8.95 -22.24
C HIS A 81 -5.57 -9.45 -21.59
N HIS A 82 -6.66 -8.67 -21.65
CA HIS A 82 -7.96 -9.01 -21.05
C HIS A 82 -7.85 -9.40 -19.57
N LEU A 83 -6.98 -8.73 -18.81
CA LEU A 83 -6.73 -9.08 -17.41
C LEU A 83 -7.88 -8.58 -16.53
N TYR A 84 -8.31 -9.44 -15.59
CA TYR A 84 -9.33 -9.12 -14.59
C TYR A 84 -10.73 -8.81 -15.14
N GLU A 85 -10.93 -8.96 -16.45
CA GLU A 85 -12.25 -9.01 -17.05
C GLU A 85 -13.01 -10.22 -16.47
N GLY A 86 -14.30 -10.05 -16.19
CA GLY A 86 -15.13 -11.17 -15.77
C GLY A 86 -15.15 -12.21 -16.88
N ASN A 87 -15.11 -13.50 -16.56
CA ASN A 87 -15.22 -14.56 -17.56
C ASN A 87 -16.62 -14.51 -18.20
N GLY A 88 -16.76 -13.69 -19.24
CA GLY A 88 -17.95 -13.54 -20.06
C GLY A 88 -17.88 -14.45 -21.28
N ASN A 89 -17.78 -15.75 -21.05
CA ASN A 89 -18.44 -16.80 -21.84
C ASN A 89 -18.51 -18.09 -21.01
#